data_AF-A0A2V8W6E9-F1
#
_entry.id   AF-A0A2V8W6E9-F1
#
_cell.length_a   1.000
_cell.length_b   1.000
_cell.length_c   1.000
_cell.angle_alpha   90.00
_cell.angle_beta   90.00
_cell.angle_gamma   90.00
#
_symmetry.space_group_name_H-M   'P 1'
#
loop_
_entity.id
_entity.type
_entity.pdbx_description
1 polymer ?
#
loop_
_entity_poly.entity_id
_entity_poly.type
_entity_poly.pdbx_seq_one_letter_code
_entity_poly.pdbx_strand_id
1 'polypeptide(L)'
;MKITILDYGAGNVPSVERALQRLGVESQRTSSPESISRAEALLLPGVGHYAALVRALDEKHFRAPLLDAIGRGVPFLGICLGLQVLESSIGSRLRLAPQREAPAHGLEPD
;
A
#
# COMPACT_ATOMS: atom_id res chain seq x y z
N MET A 1 -6.49 4.17 14.83
CA MET A 1 -5.93 3.23 13.84
C MET A 1 -4.74 3.91 13.18
N LYS A 2 -3.57 3.27 13.21
CA LYS A 2 -2.31 3.84 12.70
C LYS A 2 -1.89 3.16 11.40
N ILE A 3 -1.65 3.93 10.34
CA ILE A 3 -1.22 3.39 9.05
C ILE A 3 0.28 3.11 9.07
N THR A 4 0.67 1.88 8.78
CA THR A 4 2.06 1.48 8.63
C THR A 4 2.48 1.59 7.16
N ILE A 5 3.36 2.55 6.88
CA ILE A 5 3.91 2.82 5.54
C ILE A 5 5.18 1.99 5.36
N LEU A 6 5.21 1.12 4.34
CA LEU A 6 6.39 0.31 4.03
C LEU A 6 7.46 1.18 3.35
N ASP A 7 8.62 1.30 3.99
CA ASP A 7 9.84 1.85 3.40
C ASP A 7 10.75 0.70 2.98
N TYR A 8 10.63 0.33 1.71
CA TYR A 8 11.45 -0.70 1.06
C TYR A 8 12.60 -0.09 0.25
N GLY A 9 12.93 1.20 0.48
CA GLY A 9 14.01 1.90 -0.21
C GLY A 9 13.65 2.48 -1.57
N ALA A 10 12.37 2.44 -1.96
CA ALA A 10 11.90 3.05 -3.20
C ALA A 10 10.47 3.60 -3.06
N GLY A 11 10.08 4.45 -4.01
CA GLY A 11 8.83 5.21 -3.96
C GLY A 11 8.98 6.54 -3.23
N ASN A 12 7.87 7.28 -3.08
CA ASN A 12 7.86 8.61 -2.48
C ASN A 12 7.22 8.62 -1.09
N VAL A 13 7.87 7.96 -0.12
CA VAL A 13 7.41 7.88 1.28
C VAL A 13 7.14 9.27 1.89
N PRO A 14 8.00 10.30 1.71
CA PRO A 14 7.74 11.63 2.28
C PRO A 14 6.49 12.31 1.74
N SER A 15 6.08 12.05 0.49
CA SER A 15 4.81 12.57 -0.04
C SER A 15 3.61 11.85 0.58
N VAL A 16 3.71 10.54 0.80
CA VAL A 16 2.66 9.75 1.45
C VAL A 16 2.46 10.22 2.89
N GLU A 17 3.54 10.37 3.66
CA GLU A 17 3.48 10.87 5.05
C GLU A 17 2.82 12.25 5.11
N ARG A 18 3.22 13.18 4.23
CA ARG A 18 2.60 14.51 4.15
C ARG A 18 1.12 14.46 3.77
N ALA A 19 0.73 13.55 2.87
CA ALA A 19 -0.67 13.37 2.50
C ALA A 19 -1.50 12.86 3.68
N LEU A 20 -1.01 11.84 4.40
CA LEU A 20 -1.67 11.32 5.60
C LEU A 20 -1.74 12.38 6.71
N GLN A 21 -0.67 13.13 6.92
CA GLN A 21 -0.65 14.23 7.88
C GLN A 21 -1.70 15.30 7.56
N ARG A 22 -1.84 15.69 6.28
CA ARG A 22 -2.87 16.65 5.83
C ARG A 22 -4.30 16.13 6.04
N LEU A 23 -4.47 14.80 5.99
CA LEU A 23 -5.75 14.14 6.26
C LEU A 23 -6.00 13.91 7.76
N GLY A 24 -5.07 14.31 8.64
CA GLY A 24 -5.16 14.07 10.08
C GLY A 24 -5.01 12.59 10.47
N VAL A 25 -4.41 11.77 9.60
CA VAL A 25 -4.23 10.34 9.80
C VAL A 25 -2.87 10.05 10.43
N GLU A 26 -2.87 9.35 11.55
CA GLU A 26 -1.65 8.86 12.17
C GLU A 26 -0.98 7.80 11.30
N SER A 27 0.33 7.95 11.11
CA SER A 27 1.12 7.01 10.32
C SER A 27 2.48 6.73 10.97
N GLN A 28 3.04 5.58 10.64
CA GLN A 28 4.43 5.23 10.92
C GLN A 28 5.08 4.67 9.68
N ARG A 29 6.27 5.14 9.39
CA ARG A 29 7.15 4.49 8.43
C ARG A 29 7.81 3.28 9.08
N THR A 30 7.94 2.19 8.34
CA THR A 30 8.67 1.01 8.80
C THR A 30 9.53 0.39 7.71
N SER A 31 10.70 -0.09 8.11
CA SER A 31 11.56 -0.96 7.31
C SER A 31 11.82 -2.31 8.02
N SER A 32 10.95 -2.68 8.98
CA SER A 32 11.06 -3.91 9.77
C SER A 32 9.97 -4.91 9.38
N PRO A 33 10.34 -6.17 9.03
CA PRO A 33 9.38 -7.26 8.82
C PRO A 33 8.44 -7.48 10.00
N GLU A 34 8.94 -7.36 11.23
CA GLU A 34 8.16 -7.59 12.44
C GLU A 34 7.10 -6.50 12.66
N SER A 35 7.41 -5.27 12.28
CA SER A 35 6.46 -4.16 12.31
C SER A 35 5.36 -4.32 11.25
N ILE A 36 5.68 -4.86 10.07
CA ILE A 36 4.68 -5.22 9.05
C ILE A 36 3.72 -6.28 9.58
N SER A 37 4.26 -7.32 10.24
CA SER A 37 3.45 -8.41 10.82
C SER A 37 2.47 -7.94 11.89
N ARG A 38 2.76 -6.84 12.60
CA ARG A 38 1.93 -6.30 13.68
C ARG A 38 1.04 -5.12 13.25
N ALA A 39 1.06 -4.74 11.98
CA ALA A 39 0.33 -3.57 11.51
C ALA A 39 -1.19 -3.76 11.55
N GLU A 40 -1.90 -2.71 11.99
CA GLU A 40 -3.36 -2.62 11.95
C GLU A 40 -3.88 -2.20 10.56
N ALA A 41 -3.07 -1.46 9.81
CA ALA A 41 -3.32 -1.06 8.43
C ALA A 41 -1.96 -0.87 7.74
N LEU A 42 -1.88 -1.26 6.46
CA LEU A 42 -0.66 -1.25 5.67
C LEU A 42 -0.81 -0.37 4.44
N LEU A 43 0.23 0.41 4.14
CA LEU A 43 0.33 1.21 2.93
C LEU A 43 1.66 0.92 2.24
N LEU A 44 1.60 0.41 1.02
CA LEU A 44 2.77 0.19 0.17
C LEU A 44 2.90 1.33 -0.85
N PRO A 45 3.89 2.22 -0.71
CA PRO A 45 4.15 3.29 -1.67
C PRO A 45 4.50 2.70 -3.04
N GLY A 46 4.04 3.36 -4.11
CA GLY A 46 4.30 2.91 -5.46
C GLY A 46 5.73 3.18 -5.95
N VAL A 47 6.20 2.31 -6.83
CA VAL A 47 7.34 2.53 -7.74
C VAL A 47 6.88 2.38 -9.18
N GLY A 48 7.59 3.01 -10.12
CA GLY A 48 7.23 2.99 -11.54
C GLY A 48 7.40 1.63 -12.24
N HIS A 49 8.02 0.64 -11.59
CA HIS A 49 8.30 -0.67 -12.20
C HIS A 49 8.00 -1.84 -11.25
N TYR A 50 7.18 -2.78 -11.71
CA TYR A 50 6.74 -3.98 -10.95
C TYR A 50 7.91 -4.87 -10.52
N ALA A 51 8.82 -5.20 -11.44
CA ALA A 51 9.96 -6.07 -11.13
C ALA A 51 10.87 -5.47 -10.05
N ALA A 52 11.05 -4.14 -10.04
CA ALA A 52 11.83 -3.46 -9.02
C ALA A 52 11.16 -3.55 -7.65
N LEU A 53 9.83 -3.46 -7.59
CA LEU A 53 9.06 -3.63 -6.36
C LEU A 53 9.26 -5.03 -5.76
N VAL A 54 9.02 -6.08 -6.55
CA VAL A 54 9.13 -7.46 -6.08
C VAL A 54 10.54 -7.75 -5.57
N ARG A 55 11.58 -7.37 -6.34
CA ARG A 55 12.97 -7.54 -5.92
C ARG A 55 13.26 -6.85 -4.60
N ALA A 56 12.81 -5.60 -4.42
CA ALA A 56 13.04 -4.87 -3.19
C ALA A 56 12.29 -5.49 -1.99
N LEU A 57 11.07 -5.99 -2.18
CA LEU A 57 10.33 -6.69 -1.13
C LEU A 57 10.99 -8.01 -0.73
N ASP A 58 11.54 -8.76 -1.69
CA ASP A 58 12.26 -10.00 -1.45
C ASP A 58 13.60 -9.74 -0.73
N GLU A 59 14.39 -8.76 -1.20
CA GLU A 59 15.66 -8.34 -0.59
C GLU A 59 15.50 -7.84 0.85
N LYS A 60 14.33 -7.27 1.18
CA LYS A 60 14.00 -6.77 2.52
C LYS A 60 13.26 -7.80 3.39
N HIS A 61 12.96 -8.98 2.86
CA HIS A 61 12.13 -10.00 3.52
C HIS A 61 10.73 -9.50 3.92
N PHE A 62 10.16 -8.57 3.16
CA PHE A 62 8.84 -7.99 3.43
C PHE A 62 7.70 -8.81 2.80
N ARG A 63 7.99 -9.64 1.80
CA ARG A 63 6.96 -10.36 1.05
C ARG A 63 6.13 -11.28 1.94
N ALA A 64 6.77 -12.14 2.74
CA ALA A 64 6.07 -13.05 3.65
C ALA A 64 5.19 -12.32 4.68
N PRO A 65 5.72 -11.37 5.50
CA PRO A 65 4.90 -10.69 6.49
C PRO A 65 3.78 -9.83 5.88
N LEU A 66 4.01 -9.28 4.68
CA LEU A 66 2.99 -8.53 3.94
C LEU A 66 1.83 -9.44 3.50
N LEU A 67 2.14 -10.57 2.87
CA LEU A 67 1.12 -11.53 2.42
C LEU A 67 0.36 -12.13 3.60
N ASP A 68 1.06 -12.45 4.70
CA ASP A 68 0.43 -12.95 5.93
C ASP A 68 -0.53 -11.91 6.52
N ALA A 69 -0.13 -10.64 6.60
CA ALA A 69 -1.00 -9.59 7.11
C ALA A 69 -2.26 -9.41 6.25
N ILE A 70 -2.11 -9.40 4.93
CA ILE A 70 -3.22 -9.32 3.98
C ILE A 70 -4.13 -10.56 4.11
N GLY A 71 -3.56 -11.75 4.25
CA GLY A 71 -4.30 -12.99 4.45
C GLY A 71 -5.12 -13.02 5.74
N ARG A 72 -4.69 -12.31 6.78
CA ARG A 72 -5.46 -12.09 8.02
C ARG A 72 -6.54 -11.01 7.90
N GLY A 73 -6.64 -10.33 6.77
CA GLY A 73 -7.62 -9.26 6.53
C GLY A 73 -7.18 -7.88 7.01
N VAL A 74 -5.87 -7.66 7.24
CA VAL A 74 -5.34 -6.32 7.54
C VAL A 74 -5.63 -5.41 6.34
N PRO A 75 -6.29 -4.25 6.54
CA PRO A 75 -6.51 -3.26 5.48
C PRO A 75 -5.19 -2.89 4.80
N PHE A 76 -5.15 -3.02 3.48
CA PHE A 76 -3.97 -2.79 2.67
C PHE A 76 -4.27 -1.83 1.51
N LEU A 77 -3.42 -0.81 1.36
CA LEU A 77 -3.45 0.13 0.26
C LEU A 77 -2.12 0.11 -0.51
N GLY A 78 -2.16 -0.33 -1.76
CA GLY A 78 -1.03 -0.18 -2.70
C GLY A 78 -1.23 1.04 -3.59
N ILE A 79 -0.28 1.98 -3.61
CA ILE A 79 -0.34 3.15 -4.51
C ILE A 79 0.35 2.80 -5.83
N CYS A 80 -0.27 3.15 -6.97
CA CYS A 80 0.21 2.87 -8.33
C CYS A 80 0.27 1.35 -8.65
N LEU A 81 1.44 0.71 -8.74
CA LEU A 81 1.58 -0.71 -9.08
C LEU A 81 1.42 -1.67 -7.89
N GLY A 82 1.14 -1.18 -6.67
CA GLY A 82 0.91 -2.03 -5.50
C GLY A 82 -0.27 -3.01 -5.66
N LEU A 83 -1.15 -2.77 -6.63
CA LEU A 83 -2.27 -3.66 -6.98
C LEU A 83 -1.82 -4.92 -7.76
N GLN A 84 -0.76 -4.84 -8.57
CA GLN A 84 -0.29 -5.99 -9.39
C GLN A 84 0.47 -7.05 -8.58
N VAL A 85 1.05 -6.67 -7.43
CA VAL A 85 1.68 -7.62 -6.48
C VAL A 85 0.65 -8.59 -5.91
N LEU A 86 -0.58 -8.11 -5.72
CA LEU A 86 -1.69 -8.93 -5.23
C LEU A 86 -2.19 -9.89 -6.31
N GLU A 87 -2.27 -9.44 -7.57
CA GLU A 87 -2.81 -10.24 -8.67
C GLU A 87 -1.94 -11.48 -8.99
N SER A 88 -0.62 -11.32 -9.00
CA SER A 88 0.31 -12.40 -9.38
C SER A 88 0.61 -13.40 -8.26
N SER A 89 0.33 -13.06 -7.00
CA SER A 89 0.55 -13.95 -5.85
C SER A 89 -0.74 -14.54 -5.27
N ILE A 90 -1.92 -13.99 -5.61
CA ILE A 90 -3.21 -14.41 -5.07
C ILE A 90 -4.14 -14.71 -6.24
N GLY A 91 -4.16 -15.97 -6.68
CA GLY A 91 -5.17 -16.47 -7.62
C GLY A 91 -6.58 -16.12 -7.13
N SER A 92 -7.25 -15.23 -7.87
CA SER A 92 -8.71 -15.06 -7.95
C SER A 92 -9.52 -15.05 -6.64
N ARG A 93 -9.03 -14.47 -5.54
CA ARG A 93 -9.82 -14.37 -4.28
C ARG A 93 -9.94 -12.97 -3.66
N LEU A 94 -9.32 -11.95 -4.22
CA LEU A 94 -9.59 -10.58 -3.79
C LEU A 94 -10.83 -10.04 -4.52
N ARG A 95 -12.02 -10.20 -3.93
CA ARG A 95 -13.16 -9.35 -4.33
C ARG A 95 -12.83 -7.94 -3.89
N LEU A 96 -12.29 -7.15 -4.82
CA LEU A 96 -12.23 -5.70 -4.68
C LEU A 96 -13.64 -5.21 -4.37
N ALA A 97 -13.83 -4.51 -3.26
CA ALA A 97 -15.04 -3.72 -3.07
C ALA A 97 -15.20 -2.82 -4.31
N PRO A 98 -16.41 -2.70 -4.88
CA PRO A 98 -16.62 -1.89 -6.07
C PRO A 98 -16.12 -0.48 -5.79
N GLN A 99 -15.19 -0.01 -6.63
CA GLN A 99 -14.79 1.39 -6.65
C GLN A 99 -16.08 2.18 -6.95
N ARG A 100 -16.65 2.84 -5.94
CA ARG A 100 -17.66 3.86 -6.19
C ARG A 100 -16.95 4.95 -7.00
N GLU A 101 -17.33 5.08 -8.26
CA GLU A 101 -16.90 6.19 -9.10
C GLU A 101 -17.14 7.49 -8.33
N ALA A 102 -16.05 8.23 -8.07
CA ALA A 102 -16.19 9.58 -7.56
C ALA A 102 -16.97 10.39 -8.61
N PRO A 103 -18.01 11.15 -8.23
CA PRO A 103 -18.76 11.93 -9.18
C PRO A 103 -17.80 12.90 -9.87
N ALA A 104 -17.80 12.89 -11.21
CA ALA A 104 -17.09 13.87 -12.00
C ALA A 104 -17.53 15.26 -11.54
N HIS A 105 -16.60 16.03 -10.95
CA HIS A 105 -16.83 17.44 -10.73
C HIS A 105 -17.04 18.08 -12.10
N GLY A 106 -18.28 18.48 -12.37
CA GLY A 106 -18.62 19.29 -13.51
C GLY A 106 -17.79 20.57 -13.48
N LEU A 107 -16.95 20.73 -14.49
CA LEU A 107 -16.51 22.04 -14.93
C LEU A 107 -17.75 22.71 -15.53
N GLU A 108 -18.36 23.65 -14.78
CA GLU A 108 -19.23 24.64 -15.41
C GLU A 108 -18.35 25.58 -16.25
N PRO A 109 -18.63 25.74 -17.55
CA PRO A 109 -18.05 26.81 -18.34
C PRO A 109 -18.85 28.11 -18.13
N ASP A 110 -18.13 29.18 -17.79
CA ASP A 110 -18.55 30.58 -18.01
C ASP A 110 -18.36 30.94 -19.50
#